data_AF-A0A257NVB8-F1
#
_entry.id   AF-A0A257NVB8-F1
#
_cell.length_a   1.000
_cell.length_b   1.000
_cell.length_c   1.000
_cell.angle_alpha   90.00
_cell.angle_beta   90.00
_cell.angle_gamma   90.00
#
_symmetry.space_group_name_H-M   'P 1'
#
loop_
_entity.id
_entity.type
_entity.pdbx_description
1 polymer ?
#
loop_
_entity_poly.entity_id
_entity_poly.type
_entity_poly.pdbx_seq_one_letter_code
_entity_poly.pdbx_strand_id
1 'polypeptide(L)'
;MKNHRIAQDVKEQIINRIKNDGVSVAQAAKDHGIHETTVYGWLGAKAGGTPNVLEIAKLRKENDELLRLVGRMTLKLSETQKKK
;
A
#
# COMPACT_ATOMS: atom_id res chain seq x y z
N MET A 1 -24.76 26.40 5.72
CA MET A 1 -23.86 25.84 4.68
C MET A 1 -24.53 24.60 4.10
N LYS A 2 -24.70 24.51 2.77
CA LYS A 2 -25.30 23.32 2.14
C LYS A 2 -24.24 22.22 2.06
N ASN A 3 -24.39 21.17 2.85
CA ASN A 3 -23.53 19.98 2.79
C ASN A 3 -23.97 19.13 1.59
N HIS A 4 -23.21 19.22 0.49
CA HIS A 4 -23.38 18.30 -0.63
C HIS A 4 -22.72 16.98 -0.26
N ARG A 5 -23.54 15.97 0.03
CA ARG A 5 -23.06 14.63 0.36
C ARG A 5 -22.81 13.87 -0.94
N ILE A 6 -21.56 13.50 -1.18
CA ILE A 6 -21.20 12.65 -2.31
C ILE A 6 -21.62 11.22 -1.99
N ALA A 7 -22.20 10.54 -2.96
CA ALA A 7 -22.61 9.15 -2.84
C ALA A 7 -21.38 8.26 -2.61
N GLN A 8 -21.55 7.21 -1.82
CA GLN A 8 -20.43 6.40 -1.34
C GLN A 8 -19.76 5.60 -2.46
N ASP A 9 -20.55 5.13 -3.42
CA ASP A 9 -20.13 4.47 -4.66
C ASP A 9 -19.20 5.35 -5.50
N VAL A 10 -19.54 6.63 -5.68
CA VAL A 10 -18.72 7.60 -6.42
C VAL A 10 -17.38 7.81 -5.71
N LYS A 11 -17.41 7.96 -4.38
CA LYS A 11 -16.19 8.05 -3.57
C LYS A 11 -15.30 6.81 -3.72
N GLU A 12 -15.88 5.61 -3.70
CA GLU A 12 -15.13 4.36 -3.84
C GLU A 12 -14.53 4.22 -5.24
N GLN A 13 -15.27 4.58 -6.28
CA GLN A 13 -14.79 4.59 -7.66
C GLN A 13 -13.59 5.53 -7.83
N ILE A 14 -13.67 6.76 -7.31
CA ILE A 14 -12.56 7.73 -7.36
C ILE A 14 -11.31 7.20 -6.67
N ILE A 15 -11.46 6.61 -5.48
CA ILE A 15 -10.33 6.05 -4.72
C ILE A 15 -9.71 4.87 -5.47
N ASN A 16 -10.51 4.00 -6.09
CA ASN A 16 -10.00 2.88 -6.86
C ASN A 16 -9.22 3.33 -8.10
N ARG A 17 -9.72 4.34 -8.84
CA ARG A 17 -8.99 4.91 -10.00
C ARG A 17 -7.64 5.50 -9.60
N ILE A 18 -7.56 6.11 -8.42
CA ILE A 18 -6.30 6.68 -7.91
C ILE A 18 -5.33 5.57 -7.49
N LYS A 19 -5.81 4.52 -6.81
CA LYS A 19 -4.94 3.46 -6.26
C LYS A 19 -4.54 2.39 -7.27
N ASN A 20 -5.44 2.01 -8.16
CA ASN A 20 -5.27 0.85 -9.04
C ASN A 20 -4.95 1.26 -10.48
N ASP A 21 -5.55 2.35 -10.96
CA ASP A 21 -5.42 2.78 -12.36
C ASP A 21 -4.35 3.87 -12.55
N GLY A 22 -3.67 4.29 -11.48
CA GLY A 22 -2.58 5.28 -11.50
C GLY A 22 -3.02 6.71 -11.85
N VAL A 23 -4.32 7.01 -11.74
CA VAL A 23 -4.84 8.36 -12.05
C VAL A 23 -4.46 9.34 -10.94
N SER A 24 -3.99 10.53 -11.32
CA SER A 24 -3.65 11.57 -10.35
C SER A 24 -4.90 12.09 -9.61
N VAL A 25 -4.71 12.55 -8.37
CA VAL A 25 -5.80 13.16 -7.58
C VAL A 25 -6.45 14.31 -8.33
N ALA A 26 -5.66 15.16 -8.99
CA ALA A 26 -6.14 16.28 -9.79
C ALA A 26 -7.03 15.84 -10.97
N GLN A 27 -6.62 14.78 -11.69
CA GLN A 27 -7.40 14.27 -12.81
C GLN A 27 -8.69 13.61 -12.33
N ALA A 28 -8.63 12.78 -11.29
CA ALA A 28 -9.82 12.12 -10.73
C ALA A 28 -10.80 13.13 -10.13
N ALA A 29 -10.30 14.19 -9.49
CA ALA A 29 -11.11 15.29 -8.97
C ALA A 29 -11.82 16.04 -10.11
N LYS A 30 -11.09 16.38 -11.17
CA LYS A 30 -11.62 17.06 -12.36
C LYS A 30 -12.69 16.24 -13.09
N ASP A 31 -12.43 14.95 -13.31
CA ASP A 31 -13.34 14.03 -14.01
C ASP A 31 -14.70 13.91 -13.32
N HIS A 32 -14.71 14.02 -11.98
CA HIS A 32 -15.92 13.84 -11.16
C HIS A 32 -16.49 15.17 -10.63
N GLY A 33 -15.91 16.31 -11.00
CA GLY A 33 -16.38 17.64 -10.57
C GLY A 33 -16.23 17.90 -9.08
N ILE A 34 -15.21 17.31 -8.45
CA ILE A 34 -14.97 17.37 -7.00
C ILE A 34 -13.71 18.19 -6.75
N HIS A 35 -13.66 18.90 -5.63
CA HIS A 35 -12.47 19.63 -5.24
C HIS A 35 -11.39 18.67 -4.73
N GLU A 36 -10.14 18.87 -5.14
CA GLU A 36 -9.02 17.99 -4.79
C GLU A 36 -8.85 17.80 -3.28
N THR A 37 -9.08 18.86 -2.49
CA THR A 37 -8.98 18.78 -1.02
C THR A 37 -9.97 17.77 -0.42
N THR A 38 -11.14 17.57 -1.03
CA THR A 38 -12.11 16.55 -0.61
C THR A 38 -11.56 15.15 -0.86
N VAL A 39 -10.92 14.93 -2.01
CA VAL A 39 -10.29 13.66 -2.37
C VAL A 39 -9.10 13.35 -1.45
N TYR A 40 -8.25 14.35 -1.18
CA TYR A 40 -7.17 14.21 -0.19
C TYR A 40 -7.71 13.91 1.22
N GLY A 41 -8.82 14.53 1.62
CA GLY A 41 -9.50 14.23 2.88
C GLY A 41 -9.95 12.77 2.97
N TRP A 42 -10.46 12.19 1.88
CA TRP A 42 -10.83 10.78 1.83
C TRP A 42 -9.64 9.83 1.83
N LEU A 43 -8.57 10.17 1.09
CA LEU A 43 -7.33 9.39 1.07
C LEU A 43 -6.67 9.38 2.44
N GLY A 44 -6.61 10.54 3.12
CA GLY A 44 -6.10 10.66 4.49
C GLY A 44 -6.96 9.92 5.51
N ALA A 45 -8.30 10.01 5.42
CA ALA A 45 -9.20 9.27 6.31
C ALA A 45 -9.11 7.74 6.09
N LYS A 46 -8.91 7.28 4.85
CA LYS A 46 -8.69 5.85 4.54
C LYS A 46 -7.26 5.39 4.82
N ALA A 47 -6.29 6.32 4.88
CA ALA A 47 -4.94 6.08 5.41
C ALA A 47 -4.93 5.97 6.95
N GLY A 48 -6.07 6.17 7.61
CA GLY A 48 -6.29 5.93 9.03
C GLY A 48 -6.24 4.45 9.46
N GLY A 49 -5.77 3.55 8.60
CA GLY A 49 -5.17 2.31 9.07
C GLY A 49 -3.72 2.61 9.45
N THR A 50 -3.47 3.01 10.70
CA THR A 50 -2.12 2.90 11.28
C THR A 50 -1.58 1.55 10.85
N PRO A 51 -0.39 1.48 10.21
CA PRO A 51 0.15 0.19 9.79
C PRO A 51 0.06 -0.76 10.96
N ASN A 52 -0.66 -1.88 10.79
CA ASN A 52 -0.92 -2.78 11.89
C ASN A 52 0.44 -3.22 12.44
N VAL A 53 0.79 -2.76 13.64
CA VAL A 53 2.12 -2.96 14.22
C VAL A 53 2.43 -4.46 14.31
N LEU A 54 1.40 -5.29 14.51
CA LEU A 54 1.52 -6.75 14.49
C LEU A 54 1.82 -7.29 13.09
N GLU A 55 1.21 -6.72 12.06
CA GLU A 55 1.46 -7.11 10.66
C GLU A 55 2.88 -6.71 10.23
N ILE A 56 3.34 -5.52 10.60
CA ILE A 56 4.74 -5.11 10.41
C ILE A 56 5.69 -6.03 11.16
N ALA A 57 5.40 -6.34 12.42
CA ALA A 57 6.25 -7.23 13.22
C ALA A 57 6.31 -8.64 12.62
N LYS A 58 5.18 -9.15 12.13
CA LYS A 58 5.09 -10.42 11.41
C LYS A 58 5.92 -10.40 10.13
N LEU A 59 5.75 -9.39 9.29
CA LEU A 59 6.52 -9.22 8.04
C LEU A 59 8.04 -9.12 8.29
N ARG A 60 8.45 -8.40 9.34
CA ARG A 60 9.88 -8.33 9.72
C ARG A 60 10.41 -9.70 10.14
N LYS A 61 9.66 -10.45 10.94
CA LYS A 61 10.03 -11.81 11.36
C LYS A 61 10.15 -12.76 10.16
N GLU A 62 9.17 -12.73 9.25
CA GLU A 62 9.19 -13.54 8.02
C GLU A 62 10.41 -13.20 7.15
N ASN A 63 10.74 -11.92 7.01
CA ASN A 63 11.93 -11.49 6.27
C ASN A 63 13.23 -11.99 6.92
N ASP A 64 13.36 -11.88 8.24
CA ASP A 64 14.53 -12.38 8.98
C ASP A 64 14.70 -13.90 8.83
N GLU A 65 13.60 -14.66 8.83
CA GLU A 65 13.62 -16.11 8.63
C GLU A 65 14.05 -16.50 7.21
N LEU A 66 13.58 -15.76 6.19
CA LEU A 66 13.98 -15.94 4.80
C LEU A 66 15.47 -15.63 4.60
N LEU A 67 15.96 -14.52 5.15
CA LEU A 67 17.38 -14.16 5.06
C LEU A 67 18.28 -15.21 5.73
N ARG A 68 17.86 -15.76 6.87
CA ARG A 68 18.57 -16.86 7.54
C ARG A 68 18.59 -18.13 6.68
N LEU A 69 17.49 -18.46 6.00
CA LEU A 69 17.43 -19.61 5.10
C LEU A 69 18.39 -19.43 3.93
N VAL A 70 18.37 -18.27 3.28
CA VAL A 70 19.29 -17.92 2.18
C VAL A 70 20.73 -18.03 2.65
N GLY A 71 21.07 -17.45 3.81
CA GLY A 71 22.43 -17.54 4.38
C GLY A 71 22.90 -18.99 4.58
N ARG A 72 22.05 -19.87 5.12
CA ARG A 72 22.38 -21.29 5.28
C ARG A 72 22.59 -22.00 3.93
N MET A 73 21.76 -21.69 2.93
CA MET A 73 21.89 -22.28 1.59
C MET A 73 23.20 -21.84 0.93
N THR A 74 23.52 -20.54 0.99
CA THR A 74 24.77 -19.99 0.46
C THR A 74 25.99 -20.59 1.13
N LEU A 75 25.97 -20.77 2.46
CA LEU A 75 27.07 -21.40 3.18
C LEU A 75 27.29 -22.84 2.71
N LYS A 76 26.23 -23.66 2.67
CA LYS A 76 26.30 -25.06 2.18
C LYS A 76 26.83 -25.15 0.74
N LEU A 77 26.41 -24.22 -0.13
CA LEU A 77 26.90 -24.16 -1.51
C LEU A 77 28.41 -23.89 -1.53
N SER A 78 28.88 -22.92 -0.74
CA SER A 78 30.31 -22.59 -0.66
C SER A 78 31.15 -23.74 -0.10
N GLU A 79 30.66 -24.46 0.91
CA GLU A 79 31.33 -25.64 1.47
C GLU A 79 31.42 -26.79 0.47
N THR A 80 30.37 -26.99 -0.32
CA THR A 80 30.33 -27.99 -1.39
C THR A 80 31.31 -27.66 -2.51
N GLN A 81 31.46 -26.37 -2.84
CA GLN A 81 32.41 -25.91 -3.86
C GLN A 81 33.87 -26.01 -3.38
N LYS A 82 34.17 -25.78 -2.10
CA LYS A 82 35.54 -25.89 -1.54
C LYS A 82 36.05 -27.33 -1.39
N LYS A 83 35.17 -28.33 -1.39
CA LYS A 83 35.52 -29.75 -1.28
C LYS A 83 35.76 -30.45 -2.63
N LYS A 84 35.57 -29.74 -3.73
CA LYS A 84 36.02 -30.14 -5.08
C LYS A 84 37.38 -29.51 -5.37
#